data_AF-A0A2V5VX44-F1
#
_entry.id   AF-A0A2V5VX44-F1
#
_cell.length_a   1.000
_cell.length_b   1.000
_cell.length_c   1.000
_cell.angle_alpha   90.00
_cell.angle_beta   90.00
_cell.angle_gamma   90.00
#
_symmetry.space_group_name_H-M   'P 1'
#
loop_
_entity.id
_entity.type
_entity.pdbx_description
1 polymer ?
#
loop_
_entity_poly.entity_id
_entity_poly.type
_entity_poly.pdbx_seq_one_letter_code
_entity_poly.pdbx_strand_id
1 'polypeptide(L)'
;MDAEKLRDGIFALRTRRVGSVAECMVKRLLKCSLGRNLFHDLYDDSLHHRIEVKFSVVQKKAERTVTEETVVRCIEEATAEKRMVAFSQWHQHEFDCNIQQVKRKEFDVLYYGLFFSDCIKIFRIVSKDIKENRRGGLIYYSDFQHKGNVGEGQFHINPQTLQTHLDNYLHKTLIYEELLQLLTCES
;
A
#
# COMPACT_ATOMS: atom_id res chain seq x y z
N MET A 1 15.91 -0.07 18.09
CA MET A 1 15.21 -0.72 16.97
C MET A 1 16.05 -0.40 15.74
N ASP A 2 16.47 -1.41 14.99
CA ASP A 2 17.19 -1.23 13.72
C ASP A 2 16.20 -1.34 12.54
N ALA A 3 16.71 -1.10 11.32
CA ALA A 3 15.93 -1.10 10.09
C ALA A 3 15.32 -2.49 9.78
N GLU A 4 16.06 -3.57 10.04
CA GLU A 4 15.57 -4.94 9.83
C GLU A 4 14.42 -5.28 10.77
N LYS A 5 14.55 -4.99 12.07
CA LYS A 5 13.48 -5.20 13.04
C LYS A 5 12.25 -4.34 12.75
N LEU A 6 12.44 -3.14 12.22
CA LEU A 6 11.34 -2.31 11.73
C LEU A 6 10.62 -2.96 10.54
N ARG A 7 11.37 -3.40 9.52
CA ARG A 7 10.82 -4.13 8.35
C ARG A 7 10.03 -5.36 8.80
N ASP A 8 10.65 -6.24 9.57
CA ASP A 8 10.04 -7.51 9.99
C ASP A 8 8.79 -7.25 10.84
N GLY A 9 8.84 -6.23 11.69
CA GLY A 9 7.69 -5.71 12.40
C GLY A 9 6.54 -5.33 11.46
N ILE A 10 6.80 -4.52 10.44
CA ILE A 10 5.78 -4.10 9.46
C ILE A 10 5.16 -5.29 8.73
N PHE A 11 5.98 -6.26 8.29
CA PHE A 11 5.49 -7.47 7.62
C PHE A 11 4.72 -8.42 8.54
N ALA A 12 4.97 -8.37 9.85
CA ALA A 12 4.23 -9.15 10.85
C ALA A 12 2.91 -8.48 11.30
N LEU A 13 2.70 -7.19 10.99
CA LEU A 13 1.47 -6.49 11.35
C LEU A 13 0.29 -6.92 10.47
N ARG A 14 -0.91 -6.94 11.07
CA ARG A 14 -2.17 -7.04 10.31
C ARG A 14 -2.38 -5.77 9.47
N THR A 15 -3.07 -5.90 8.35
CA THR A 15 -3.31 -4.83 7.35
C THR A 15 -3.73 -3.49 7.97
N ARG A 16 -4.66 -3.48 8.93
CA ARG A 16 -5.10 -2.25 9.59
C ARG A 16 -3.96 -1.50 10.29
N ARG A 17 -3.05 -2.23 10.96
CA ARG A 17 -1.91 -1.63 11.66
C ARG A 17 -0.81 -1.19 10.70
N VAL A 18 -0.64 -1.88 9.57
CA VAL A 18 0.23 -1.42 8.47
C VAL A 18 -0.28 -0.07 7.94
N GLY A 19 -1.60 0.08 7.78
CA GLY A 19 -2.23 1.36 7.43
C GLY A 19 -1.82 2.49 8.38
N SER A 20 -1.97 2.29 9.69
CA SER A 20 -1.57 3.30 10.69
C SER A 20 -0.08 3.65 10.67
N VAL A 21 0.80 2.68 10.37
CA VAL A 21 2.24 2.96 10.18
C VAL A 21 2.44 3.87 8.96
N ALA A 22 1.76 3.57 7.85
CA ALA A 22 1.84 4.36 6.64
C ALA A 22 1.26 5.77 6.81
N GLU A 23 0.17 5.94 7.54
CA GLU A 23 -0.40 7.25 7.90
C GLU A 23 0.62 8.10 8.67
N CYS A 24 1.26 7.53 9.70
CA CYS A 24 2.33 8.20 10.44
C CYS A 24 3.50 8.60 9.53
N MET A 25 3.92 7.69 8.65
CA MET A 25 4.99 7.94 7.68
C MET A 25 4.65 9.11 6.74
N VAL A 26 3.49 9.06 6.07
CA VAL A 26 3.07 10.10 5.13
C VAL A 26 2.87 11.43 5.84
N LYS A 27 2.27 11.43 7.04
CA LYS A 27 2.08 12.63 7.84
C LYS A 27 3.40 13.35 8.11
N ARG A 28 4.42 12.62 8.57
CA ARG A 28 5.74 13.19 8.85
C ARG A 28 6.47 13.61 7.57
N LEU A 29 6.34 12.82 6.51
CA LEU A 29 6.95 13.14 5.21
C LEU A 29 6.44 14.47 4.65
N LEU A 30 5.14 14.72 4.77
CA LEU A 30 4.47 15.91 4.23
C LEU A 30 4.34 17.05 5.24
N LYS A 31 4.65 16.81 6.52
CA LYS A 31 4.42 17.74 7.64
C LYS A 31 2.97 18.24 7.70
N CYS A 32 2.02 17.32 7.52
CA CYS A 32 0.60 17.64 7.51
C CYS A 32 -0.10 17.25 8.83
N SER A 33 -1.36 17.65 8.99
CA SER A 33 -2.16 17.37 10.18
C SER A 33 -3.02 16.12 10.01
N LEU A 34 -3.67 15.70 11.10
CA LEU A 34 -4.67 14.62 11.05
C LEU A 34 -5.88 15.06 10.22
N GLY A 35 -6.60 14.09 9.68
CA GLY A 35 -7.86 14.34 8.99
C GLY A 35 -8.81 15.19 9.83
N ARG A 36 -9.54 16.08 9.15
CA ARG A 36 -10.53 16.97 9.78
C ARG A 36 -11.85 16.27 10.09
N ASN A 37 -12.05 15.05 9.58
CA ASN A 37 -13.17 14.17 9.85
C ASN A 37 -12.77 12.71 9.59
N LEU A 38 -13.71 11.78 9.76
CA LEU A 38 -13.47 10.33 9.64
C LEU A 38 -13.36 9.81 8.19
N PHE A 39 -13.50 10.67 7.19
CA PHE A 39 -13.57 10.25 5.78
C PHE A 39 -12.24 10.30 5.05
N HIS A 40 -11.23 10.95 5.63
CA HIS A 40 -9.88 11.03 5.08
C HIS A 40 -8.86 10.95 6.22
N ASP A 41 -7.69 10.38 5.93
CA ASP A 41 -6.70 10.08 6.96
C ASP A 41 -5.95 11.33 7.44
N LEU A 42 -5.57 12.23 6.52
CA LEU A 42 -4.69 13.37 6.78
C LEU A 42 -5.18 14.64 6.07
N TYR A 43 -4.73 15.81 6.53
CA TYR A 43 -5.07 17.09 5.90
C TYR A 43 -3.83 17.97 5.72
N ASP A 44 -3.60 18.45 4.50
CA ASP A 44 -2.53 19.42 4.23
C ASP A 44 -3.06 20.84 4.49
N ASP A 45 -2.63 21.44 5.60
CA ASP A 45 -3.05 22.80 5.97
C ASP A 45 -2.48 23.89 5.06
N SER A 46 -1.39 23.62 4.35
CA SER A 46 -0.76 24.58 3.44
C SER A 46 -1.44 24.60 2.07
N LEU A 47 -1.81 23.43 1.56
CA LEU A 47 -2.47 23.27 0.26
C LEU A 47 -3.99 23.16 0.36
N HIS A 48 -4.53 23.15 1.58
CA HIS A 48 -5.96 23.03 1.89
C HIS A 48 -6.66 21.82 1.27
N HIS A 49 -6.01 20.66 1.27
CA HIS A 49 -6.56 19.45 0.66
C HIS A 49 -6.64 18.25 1.61
N ARG A 50 -7.58 17.35 1.31
CA ARG A 50 -7.79 16.08 2.03
C ARG A 50 -6.90 14.99 1.44
N ILE A 51 -6.21 14.26 2.31
CA ILE A 51 -5.28 13.19 1.94
C ILE A 51 -5.80 11.85 2.44
N GLU A 52 -5.83 10.87 1.55
CA GLU A 52 -6.03 9.46 1.86
C GLU A 52 -4.69 8.71 1.80
N VAL A 53 -4.51 7.71 2.67
CA VAL A 53 -3.33 6.86 2.74
C VAL A 53 -3.72 5.39 2.59
N LYS A 54 -3.14 4.70 1.59
CA LYS A 54 -3.39 3.26 1.36
C LYS A 54 -2.11 2.50 1.06
N PHE A 55 -1.69 1.64 1.96
CA PHE A 55 -0.46 0.88 1.79
C PHE A 55 -0.69 -0.61 1.98
N SER A 56 0.15 -1.40 1.32
CA SER A 56 0.17 -2.85 1.48
C SER A 56 1.60 -3.36 1.52
N VAL A 57 1.80 -4.49 2.18
CA VAL A 57 3.04 -5.26 2.08
C VAL A 57 3.01 -6.08 0.79
N VAL A 58 4.16 -6.26 0.15
CA VAL A 58 4.27 -7.10 -1.05
C VAL A 58 4.69 -8.49 -0.63
N GLN A 59 3.81 -9.46 -0.85
CA GLN A 59 4.05 -10.84 -0.48
C GLN A 59 3.92 -11.75 -1.70
N LYS A 60 4.83 -12.72 -1.84
CA LYS A 60 4.72 -13.79 -2.83
C LYS A 60 3.34 -14.41 -2.74
N LYS A 61 2.69 -14.62 -3.89
CA LYS A 61 1.41 -15.31 -3.95
C LYS A 61 1.57 -16.72 -3.38
N ALA A 62 0.56 -17.20 -2.67
CA ALA A 62 0.58 -18.58 -2.17
C ALA A 62 0.66 -19.55 -3.36
N GLU A 63 1.61 -20.48 -3.34
CA GLU A 63 1.76 -21.49 -4.40
C GLU A 63 0.56 -22.44 -4.48
N ARG A 64 -0.17 -22.59 -3.36
CA ARG A 64 -1.25 -23.55 -3.18
C ARG A 64 -2.51 -22.85 -2.68
N THR A 65 -3.64 -23.24 -3.26
CA THR A 65 -4.97 -22.89 -2.73
C THR A 65 -5.22 -23.72 -1.48
N VAL A 66 -5.81 -23.13 -0.44
CA VAL A 66 -6.22 -23.86 0.77
C VAL A 66 -7.44 -24.73 0.43
N THR A 67 -7.28 -26.05 0.53
CA THR A 67 -8.32 -27.09 0.41
C THR A 67 -8.22 -28.04 1.61
N GLU A 68 -9.19 -28.96 1.77
CA GLU A 68 -9.16 -29.96 2.85
C GLU A 68 -7.86 -30.79 2.83
N GLU A 69 -7.33 -31.11 1.65
CA GLU A 69 -6.13 -31.93 1.47
C GLU A 69 -4.82 -31.15 1.67
N THR A 70 -4.86 -29.83 1.50
CA THR A 70 -3.65 -28.98 1.46
C THR A 70 -3.50 -28.08 2.68
N VAL A 71 -4.52 -27.98 3.54
CA VAL A 71 -4.59 -27.04 4.67
C VAL A 71 -3.37 -27.10 5.60
N VAL A 72 -2.93 -28.31 6.00
CA VAL A 72 -1.78 -28.47 6.91
C VAL A 72 -0.51 -27.94 6.26
N ARG A 73 -0.25 -28.31 5.01
CA ARG A 73 0.92 -27.86 4.26
C ARG A 73 0.90 -26.35 4.03
N CYS A 74 -0.26 -25.79 3.70
CA CYS A 74 -0.43 -24.34 3.56
C CYS A 74 -0.11 -23.58 4.86
N ILE A 75 -0.46 -24.14 6.02
CA ILE A 75 -0.13 -23.55 7.33
C ILE A 75 1.37 -23.61 7.60
N GLU A 76 2.03 -24.75 7.33
CA GLU A 76 3.48 -24.91 7.50
C GLU A 76 4.30 -23.97 6.61
N GLU A 77 3.80 -23.69 5.39
CA GLU A 77 4.43 -22.81 4.41
C GLU A 77 4.15 -21.32 4.66
N ALA A 78 3.17 -20.97 5.51
CA ALA A 78 2.68 -19.60 5.73
C ALA A 78 3.54 -18.75 6.67
N THR A 79 4.87 -18.69 6.49
CA THR A 79 5.72 -17.75 7.25
C THR A 79 5.93 -16.45 6.48
N ALA A 80 5.82 -15.30 7.18
CA ALA A 80 5.93 -13.96 6.57
C ALA A 80 7.31 -13.72 5.91
N GLU A 81 8.39 -14.17 6.55
CA GLU A 81 9.76 -14.05 6.02
C GLU A 81 9.94 -14.76 4.67
N LYS A 82 9.36 -15.95 4.49
CA LYS A 82 9.45 -16.70 3.23
C LYS A 82 8.71 -16.02 2.08
N ARG A 83 7.77 -15.12 2.41
CA ARG A 83 6.89 -14.47 1.45
C ARG A 83 7.29 -13.04 1.12
N MET A 84 8.23 -12.41 1.82
CA MET A 84 8.64 -11.05 1.47
C MET A 84 9.28 -11.01 0.08
N VAL A 85 9.03 -9.94 -0.67
CA VAL A 85 9.58 -9.73 -2.01
C VAL A 85 10.45 -8.48 -1.98
N ALA A 86 11.71 -8.60 -2.40
CA ALA A 86 12.58 -7.45 -2.63
C ALA A 86 12.15 -6.73 -3.92
N PHE A 87 12.21 -5.41 -3.94
CA PHE A 87 11.86 -4.64 -5.13
C PHE A 87 12.74 -5.01 -6.31
N SER A 88 14.02 -5.29 -6.11
CA SER A 88 14.90 -5.77 -7.19
C SER A 88 14.48 -7.11 -7.83
N GLN A 89 13.63 -7.89 -7.14
CA GLN A 89 13.22 -9.25 -7.53
C GLN A 89 11.74 -9.33 -7.91
N TRP A 90 11.02 -8.20 -7.98
CA TRP A 90 9.57 -8.21 -8.17
C TRP A 90 9.11 -8.89 -9.46
N HIS A 91 9.87 -8.77 -10.55
CA HIS A 91 9.58 -9.44 -11.83
C HIS A 91 9.78 -10.97 -11.78
N GLN A 92 10.48 -11.48 -10.78
CA GLN A 92 10.81 -12.91 -10.66
C GLN A 92 9.75 -13.68 -9.85
N HIS A 93 8.77 -12.97 -9.28
CA HIS A 93 7.78 -13.55 -8.39
C HIS A 93 6.38 -13.05 -8.72
N GLU A 94 5.43 -13.98 -8.77
CA GLU A 94 4.03 -13.62 -8.60
C GLU A 94 3.84 -13.13 -7.16
N PHE A 95 3.22 -11.96 -7.00
CA PHE A 95 2.97 -11.37 -5.70
C PHE A 95 1.53 -10.85 -5.59
N ASP A 96 1.06 -10.77 -4.36
CA ASP A 96 -0.16 -10.08 -3.98
C ASP A 96 0.20 -8.85 -3.16
N CYS A 97 -0.50 -7.75 -3.43
CA CYS A 97 -0.57 -6.58 -2.57
C CYS A 97 -1.98 -6.01 -2.68
N ASN A 98 -2.60 -5.72 -1.54
CA ASN A 98 -4.02 -5.41 -1.50
C ASN A 98 -4.24 -3.93 -1.18
N ILE A 99 -4.50 -3.13 -2.22
CA ILE A 99 -4.90 -1.72 -2.11
C ILE A 99 -6.39 -1.63 -2.45
N GLN A 100 -7.21 -1.63 -1.41
CA GLN A 100 -8.67 -1.68 -1.48
C GLN A 100 -9.32 -0.50 -0.75
N GLN A 101 -10.64 -0.40 -0.89
CA GLN A 101 -11.48 0.59 -0.20
C GLN A 101 -11.11 2.03 -0.54
N VAL A 102 -10.71 2.26 -1.80
CA VAL A 102 -10.38 3.60 -2.31
C VAL A 102 -11.68 4.35 -2.59
N LYS A 103 -12.00 5.34 -1.75
CA LYS A 103 -13.20 6.18 -1.81
C LYS A 103 -12.90 7.56 -2.39
N ARG A 104 -12.83 7.65 -3.72
CA ARG A 104 -12.38 8.86 -4.46
C ARG A 104 -13.09 10.16 -4.05
N LYS A 105 -14.35 10.11 -3.60
CA LYS A 105 -15.11 11.32 -3.22
C LYS A 105 -14.66 11.92 -1.89
N GLU A 106 -14.00 11.14 -1.04
CA GLU A 106 -13.68 11.53 0.33
C GLU A 106 -12.35 12.26 0.48
N PHE A 107 -11.49 12.18 -0.54
CA PHE A 107 -10.16 12.80 -0.55
C PHE A 107 -9.88 13.53 -1.87
N ASP A 108 -8.90 14.42 -1.84
CA ASP A 108 -8.43 15.16 -3.01
C ASP A 108 -7.15 14.53 -3.59
N VAL A 109 -6.29 13.98 -2.72
CA VAL A 109 -5.04 13.29 -3.09
C VAL A 109 -4.94 11.96 -2.36
N LEU A 110 -4.51 10.92 -3.07
CA LEU A 110 -4.18 9.62 -2.51
C LEU A 110 -2.66 9.44 -2.51
N TYR A 111 -2.09 9.15 -1.34
CA TYR A 111 -0.78 8.54 -1.22
C TYR A 111 -0.96 7.04 -1.02
N TYR A 112 -0.56 6.27 -2.00
CA TYR A 112 -0.60 4.81 -1.89
C TYR A 112 0.80 4.22 -2.02
N GLY A 113 1.02 3.01 -1.53
CA GLY A 113 2.35 2.46 -1.59
C GLY A 113 2.50 1.01 -1.20
N LEU A 114 3.71 0.52 -1.45
CA LEU A 114 4.08 -0.87 -1.33
C LEU A 114 5.33 -0.99 -0.47
N PHE A 115 5.23 -1.79 0.60
CA PHE A 115 6.38 -2.22 1.38
C PHE A 115 6.96 -3.48 0.74
N PHE A 116 8.12 -3.34 0.09
CA PHE A 116 8.99 -4.45 -0.31
C PHE A 116 9.96 -4.78 0.83
N SER A 117 10.65 -5.92 0.77
CA SER A 117 11.59 -6.30 1.83
C SER A 117 12.84 -5.40 1.91
N ASP A 118 13.13 -4.63 0.87
CA ASP A 118 14.31 -3.77 0.76
C ASP A 118 13.97 -2.27 0.72
N CYS A 119 12.74 -1.91 0.37
CA CYS A 119 12.33 -0.51 0.25
C CYS A 119 10.82 -0.31 0.31
N ILE A 120 10.42 0.95 0.42
CA ILE A 120 9.04 1.41 0.36
C ILE A 120 8.86 2.24 -0.91
N LYS A 121 7.95 1.82 -1.78
CA LYS A 121 7.53 2.61 -2.95
C LYS A 121 6.29 3.41 -2.58
N ILE A 122 6.41 4.74 -2.61
CA ILE A 122 5.35 5.69 -2.32
C ILE A 122 4.93 6.35 -3.62
N PHE A 123 3.66 6.24 -3.94
CA PHE A 123 3.03 6.82 -5.11
C PHE A 123 2.06 7.92 -4.70
N ARG A 124 1.78 8.83 -5.63
CA ARG A 124 0.85 9.94 -5.43
C ARG A 124 -0.03 10.12 -6.66
N ILE A 125 -1.34 10.24 -6.43
CA ILE A 125 -2.31 10.53 -7.49
C ILE A 125 -3.40 11.46 -6.97
N VAL A 126 -3.86 12.39 -7.81
CA VAL A 126 -5.02 13.25 -7.49
C VAL A 126 -6.29 12.44 -7.74
N SER A 127 -7.28 12.56 -6.85
CA SER A 127 -8.52 11.78 -6.91
C SER A 127 -9.22 11.87 -8.27
N LYS A 128 -9.25 13.06 -8.88
CA LYS A 128 -9.85 13.33 -10.20
C LYS A 128 -9.18 12.56 -11.35
N ASP A 129 -7.93 12.16 -11.17
CA ASP A 129 -7.16 11.43 -12.18
C ASP A 129 -7.33 9.90 -12.04
N ILE A 130 -7.95 9.45 -10.95
CA ILE A 130 -8.38 8.05 -10.76
C ILE A 130 -9.67 7.84 -11.58
N LYS A 131 -9.48 7.61 -12.87
CA LYS A 131 -10.56 7.39 -13.84
C LYS A 131 -10.91 5.91 -13.94
N GLU A 132 -12.21 5.62 -13.93
CA GLU A 132 -12.74 4.33 -14.35
C GLU A 132 -12.55 4.18 -15.86
N ASN A 133 -12.03 3.04 -16.32
CA ASN A 133 -12.22 2.64 -17.70
C ASN A 133 -12.38 1.11 -17.79
N ARG A 134 -12.70 0.58 -18.98
CA ARG A 134 -13.00 -0.85 -19.20
C ARG A 134 -11.93 -1.83 -18.70
N ARG A 135 -10.68 -1.39 -18.44
CA ARG A 135 -9.58 -2.17 -17.86
C ARG A 135 -8.95 -1.52 -16.61
N GLY A 136 -9.57 -0.48 -16.07
CA GLY A 136 -9.12 0.28 -14.90
C GLY A 136 -8.16 1.45 -15.14
N GLY A 137 -7.95 1.89 -16.37
CA GLY A 137 -7.10 3.05 -16.65
C GLY A 137 -5.61 2.71 -16.65
N LEU A 138 -4.78 3.76 -16.70
CA LEU A 138 -3.34 3.64 -16.45
C LEU A 138 -3.05 3.22 -15.00
N ILE A 139 -3.99 3.43 -14.08
CA ILE A 139 -3.86 3.12 -12.65
C ILE A 139 -4.49 1.76 -12.28
N TYR A 140 -5.06 1.03 -13.25
CA TYR A 140 -5.74 -0.25 -13.04
C TYR A 140 -6.73 -0.26 -11.85
N TYR A 141 -7.47 0.84 -11.68
CA TYR A 141 -8.53 0.98 -10.69
C TYR A 141 -9.82 0.29 -11.12
N SER A 142 -10.41 -0.50 -10.23
CA SER A 142 -11.70 -1.14 -10.46
C SER A 142 -12.63 -0.88 -9.29
N ASP A 143 -13.85 -0.42 -9.57
CA ASP A 143 -14.96 -0.29 -8.63
C ASP A 143 -16.03 -1.37 -8.85
N PHE A 144 -15.67 -2.45 -9.57
CA PHE A 144 -16.57 -3.57 -9.81
C PHE A 144 -17.09 -4.09 -8.47
N GLN A 145 -18.40 -3.93 -8.28
CA GLN A 145 -19.03 -4.11 -6.99
C GLN A 145 -19.06 -5.59 -6.60
N HIS A 146 -18.33 -5.95 -5.55
CA HIS A 146 -18.74 -7.07 -4.72
C HIS A 146 -19.90 -6.60 -3.84
N LYS A 147 -20.94 -7.45 -3.64
CA LYS A 147 -22.16 -7.11 -2.89
C LYS A 147 -21.81 -6.39 -1.56
N GLY A 148 -22.19 -5.12 -1.43
CA GLY A 148 -22.04 -4.33 -0.19
C GLY A 148 -21.10 -3.12 -0.25
N ASN A 149 -20.25 -2.98 -1.27
CA ASN A 149 -19.19 -1.95 -1.31
C ASN A 149 -19.48 -0.82 -2.32
N VAL A 150 -20.69 -0.25 -2.28
CA VAL A 150 -21.09 0.80 -3.22
C VAL A 150 -20.22 2.06 -3.01
N GLY A 151 -19.48 2.46 -4.06
CA GLY A 151 -18.63 3.66 -4.05
C GLY A 151 -17.17 3.43 -3.62
N GLU A 152 -16.78 2.18 -3.37
CA GLU A 152 -15.39 1.78 -3.09
C GLU A 152 -14.78 1.09 -4.31
N GLY A 153 -13.46 1.23 -4.48
CA GLY A 153 -12.73 0.44 -5.46
C GLY A 153 -11.36 -0.01 -4.98
N GLN A 154 -10.62 -0.65 -5.87
CA GLN A 154 -9.31 -1.24 -5.59
C GLN A 154 -8.36 -1.01 -6.76
N PHE A 155 -7.06 -0.99 -6.47
CA PHE A 155 -6.02 -0.98 -7.50
C PHE A 155 -5.54 -2.41 -7.76
N HIS A 156 -5.49 -2.80 -9.02
CA HIS A 156 -4.92 -4.07 -9.44
C HIS A 156 -3.42 -3.91 -9.69
N ILE A 157 -2.63 -3.89 -8.62
CA ILE A 157 -1.17 -3.82 -8.68
C ILE A 157 -0.59 -5.24 -8.60
N ASN A 158 0.10 -5.67 -9.66
CA ASN A 158 0.68 -7.00 -9.81
C ASN A 158 1.97 -6.91 -10.67
N PRO A 159 2.68 -8.03 -10.93
CA PRO A 159 3.90 -8.02 -11.73
C PRO A 159 3.73 -7.45 -13.16
N GLN A 160 2.52 -7.44 -13.71
CA GLN A 160 2.24 -6.93 -15.04
C GLN A 160 1.88 -5.44 -15.04
N THR A 161 1.34 -4.91 -13.95
CA THR A 161 0.83 -3.52 -13.87
C THR A 161 1.73 -2.58 -13.07
N LEU A 162 2.53 -3.08 -12.12
CA LEU A 162 3.35 -2.25 -11.23
C LEU A 162 4.29 -1.29 -11.99
N GLN A 163 4.84 -1.70 -13.14
CA GLN A 163 5.68 -0.81 -13.96
C GLN A 163 4.94 0.48 -14.34
N THR A 164 3.66 0.40 -14.68
CA THR A 164 2.86 1.58 -15.02
C THR A 164 2.74 2.53 -13.82
N HIS A 165 2.63 2.00 -12.59
CA HIS A 165 2.60 2.82 -11.40
C HIS A 165 3.94 3.49 -11.12
N LEU A 166 5.05 2.78 -11.36
CA LEU A 166 6.41 3.31 -11.23
C LEU A 166 6.65 4.47 -12.20
N ASP A 167 6.26 4.29 -13.46
CA ASP A 167 6.55 5.27 -14.51
C ASP A 167 5.72 6.55 -14.39
N ASN A 168 4.48 6.45 -13.88
CA ASN A 168 3.51 7.55 -13.93
C ASN A 168 3.20 8.20 -12.59
N TYR A 169 3.36 7.48 -11.46
CA TYR A 169 2.83 7.91 -10.17
C TYR A 169 3.84 7.82 -9.02
N LEU A 170 5.07 7.34 -9.27
CA LEU A 170 6.09 7.24 -8.23
C LEU A 170 6.41 8.62 -7.68
N HIS A 171 6.21 8.79 -6.38
CA HIS A 171 6.48 10.03 -5.67
C HIS A 171 7.82 9.96 -4.93
N LYS A 172 8.06 8.86 -4.21
CA LYS A 172 9.27 8.66 -3.43
C LYS A 172 9.58 7.18 -3.23
N THR A 173 10.86 6.84 -3.15
CA THR A 173 11.32 5.56 -2.59
C THR A 173 11.99 5.84 -1.26
N LEU A 174 11.73 5.03 -0.24
CA LEU A 174 12.46 5.04 1.02
C LEU A 174 13.14 3.69 1.25
N ILE A 175 14.32 3.69 1.84
CA ILE A 175 14.87 2.49 2.51
C ILE A 175 14.44 2.46 3.98
N TYR A 176 14.60 1.32 4.65
CA TYR A 176 14.11 1.15 6.02
C TYR A 176 14.84 2.00 7.05
N GLU A 177 16.09 2.36 6.80
CA GLU A 177 16.87 3.30 7.59
C GLU A 177 16.26 4.70 7.54
N GLU A 178 15.89 5.17 6.35
CA GLU A 178 15.23 6.47 6.16
C GLU A 178 13.85 6.49 6.81
N LEU A 179 13.09 5.38 6.68
CA LEU A 179 11.81 5.24 7.36
C LEU A 179 11.97 5.25 8.88
N LEU A 180 12.95 4.54 9.42
CA LEU A 180 13.24 4.52 10.84
C LEU A 180 13.58 5.93 11.34
N GLN A 181 14.45 6.64 10.63
CA GLN A 181 14.79 8.02 10.95
C GLN A 181 13.55 8.91 10.91
N LEU A 182 12.73 8.81 9.86
CA LEU A 182 11.48 9.57 9.73
C LEU A 182 10.52 9.31 10.90
N LEU A 183 10.40 8.07 11.38
CA LEU A 183 9.49 7.69 12.47
C LEU A 183 10.04 7.95 13.87
N THR A 184 11.34 8.22 14.02
CA THR A 184 12.00 8.44 15.32
C THR A 184 12.48 9.87 15.54
N CYS A 185 12.77 10.64 14.50
CA CYS A 185 13.01 12.07 14.62
C CYS A 185 11.72 12.77 15.06
N GLU A 186 11.77 13.48 16.18
CA GLU A 186 10.67 14.32 16.65
C GLU A 186 10.40 15.43 15.62
N SER A 187 9.11 15.64 15.32
CA SER A 187 8.62 16.71 14.43
C SER A 187 8.28 17.95 15.23
#